data_AF-A0A2T2UXD0-F1
#
_entry.id   AF-A0A2T2UXD0-F1
#
_cell.length_a   1.000
_cell.length_b   1.000
_cell.length_c   1.000
_cell.angle_alpha   90.00
_cell.angle_beta   90.00
_cell.angle_gamma   90.00
#
_symmetry.space_group_name_H-M   'P 1'
#
loop_
_entity.id
_entity.type
_entity.pdbx_description
1 polymer ?
#
loop_
_entity_poly.entity_id
_entity_poly.type
_entity_poly.pdbx_seq_one_letter_code
_entity_poly.pdbx_strand_id
1 'polypeptide(L)'
;MADFDAGSDARPQEAEASDGVADSAEASWPRLQRKVIRRAGRHLLRPGDRGDETAIDPPSRQVDGYARWLPVLRVLPWALGALFAVSFVWDFPGVTVTVVGYTVPLENLLRFTAVSGLVGFGTNWLAITMLFRPREPRPLVGQGLVPAQRERVAYRLAQAVSDELINKRIIKEKIRESGLVTQYRDRLVAAAGDVMTDEAVRSEIKALLRKILRDILSTPSVQERIVALTAQQVEAHASDGLSGLALRAYRFFGEEDFHARLHETVRRLPTSIDPLVEEVDPLLDRLPTELERRSEKVEELLTGIILRLVDTLDVETMIYDNVRAYDERQLEMLLRRTTNKQLNYIKYLGAALGIVGGFIIWAPAVSLVAFTTLGLAVYAVDEILYRSRTDAAPPP
;
A
#
# COMPACT_ATOMS: atom_id res chain seq x y z
N MET A 1 23.69 -66.95 -60.34
CA MET A 1 24.42 -65.68 -60.26
C MET A 1 24.35 -65.29 -58.78
N ALA A 2 25.19 -65.92 -57.95
CA ALA A 2 26.46 -65.37 -57.42
C ALA A 2 26.17 -64.20 -56.47
N ASP A 3 26.63 -64.09 -55.23
CA ASP A 3 27.64 -64.84 -54.46
C ASP A 3 27.47 -64.46 -52.96
N PHE A 4 28.21 -65.15 -52.10
CA PHE A 4 28.50 -64.93 -50.66
C PHE A 4 28.54 -63.46 -50.16
N ASP A 5 28.08 -63.20 -48.92
CA ASP A 5 29.03 -62.98 -47.80
C ASP A 5 28.39 -63.08 -46.40
N ALA A 6 29.13 -63.67 -45.47
CA ALA A 6 28.80 -63.79 -44.05
C ALA A 6 29.67 -62.82 -43.25
N GLY A 7 29.08 -62.06 -42.34
CA GLY A 7 29.83 -61.12 -41.49
C GLY A 7 29.08 -60.77 -40.21
N SER A 8 29.55 -61.37 -39.12
CA SER A 8 29.45 -60.91 -37.72
C SER A 8 29.47 -59.38 -37.59
N ASP A 9 28.55 -58.79 -36.81
CA ASP A 9 28.98 -57.95 -35.69
C ASP A 9 27.85 -57.55 -34.72
N ALA A 10 28.29 -57.38 -33.49
CA ALA A 10 27.55 -57.28 -32.24
C ALA A 10 26.44 -56.23 -32.21
N ARG A 11 25.31 -56.60 -31.60
CA ARG A 11 24.38 -55.64 -30.99
C ARG A 11 25.11 -54.94 -29.84
N PRO A 12 25.14 -53.61 -29.75
CA PRO A 12 25.47 -52.95 -28.50
C PRO A 12 24.36 -53.28 -27.50
N GLN A 13 24.71 -54.01 -26.44
CA GLN A 13 23.98 -53.92 -25.18
C GLN A 13 24.15 -52.48 -24.70
N GLU A 14 23.14 -51.64 -24.93
CA GLU A 14 23.03 -50.39 -24.19
C GLU A 14 22.88 -50.75 -22.71
N ALA A 15 23.86 -50.27 -21.97
CA ALA A 15 24.05 -50.52 -20.56
C ALA A 15 22.80 -50.10 -19.76
N GLU A 16 22.24 -51.06 -19.02
CA GLU A 16 21.48 -50.79 -17.80
C GLU A 16 22.43 -50.13 -16.77
N ALA A 17 22.65 -48.83 -16.93
CA ALA A 17 23.36 -48.01 -15.97
C ALA A 17 22.34 -47.31 -15.07
N SER A 18 22.13 -47.90 -13.89
CA SER A 18 21.85 -47.23 -12.62
C SER A 18 21.03 -45.92 -12.66
N ASP A 19 19.70 -46.00 -12.80
CA ASP A 19 18.81 -44.85 -12.59
C ASP A 19 17.65 -45.14 -11.63
N GLY A 20 17.80 -46.16 -10.77
CA GLY A 20 16.76 -46.56 -9.81
C GLY A 20 16.67 -45.69 -8.55
N VAL A 21 17.59 -44.75 -8.34
CA VAL A 21 17.68 -43.97 -7.09
C VAL A 21 16.97 -42.60 -7.21
N ALA A 22 16.91 -42.00 -8.40
CA ALA A 22 16.33 -40.67 -8.60
C ALA A 22 14.78 -40.71 -8.74
N ASP A 23 14.24 -41.69 -9.45
CA ASP A 23 12.86 -41.65 -9.97
C ASP A 23 11.78 -41.86 -8.87
N SER A 24 12.14 -42.51 -7.77
CA SER A 24 11.16 -42.82 -6.71
C SER A 24 11.11 -41.75 -5.60
N ALA A 25 12.12 -40.88 -5.47
CA ALA A 25 12.18 -39.84 -4.41
C ALA A 25 11.41 -38.58 -4.82
N GLU A 26 11.40 -38.30 -6.12
CA GLU A 26 10.63 -37.21 -6.71
C GLU A 26 9.10 -37.42 -6.59
N ALA A 27 8.62 -38.65 -6.39
CA ALA A 27 7.18 -38.94 -6.36
C ALA A 27 6.48 -38.69 -5.01
N SER A 28 7.17 -38.82 -3.87
CA SER A 28 6.57 -38.80 -2.52
C SER A 28 6.51 -37.40 -1.90
N TRP A 29 7.51 -36.55 -2.14
CA TRP A 29 7.53 -35.17 -1.64
C TRP A 29 6.41 -34.28 -2.22
N PRO A 30 6.14 -34.28 -3.55
CA PRO A 30 5.06 -33.49 -4.13
C PRO A 30 3.66 -33.98 -3.72
N ARG A 31 3.53 -35.23 -3.27
CA ARG A 31 2.27 -35.78 -2.73
C ARG A 31 2.03 -35.28 -1.31
N LEU A 32 3.05 -35.32 -0.45
CA LEU A 32 3.00 -34.72 0.88
C LEU A 32 2.67 -33.23 0.79
N GLN A 33 3.41 -32.48 -0.04
CA GLN A 33 3.22 -31.04 -0.23
C GLN A 33 1.77 -30.71 -0.62
N ARG A 34 1.18 -31.45 -1.58
CA ARG A 34 -0.22 -31.26 -1.99
C ARG A 34 -1.21 -31.53 -0.85
N LYS A 35 -1.01 -32.61 -0.08
CA LYS A 35 -1.89 -32.95 1.06
C LYS A 35 -1.81 -31.89 2.16
N VAL A 36 -0.61 -31.42 2.49
CA VAL A 36 -0.36 -30.36 3.47
C VAL A 36 -1.02 -29.04 3.03
N ILE A 37 -0.78 -28.58 1.80
CA ILE A 37 -1.36 -27.33 1.27
C ILE A 37 -2.89 -27.41 1.27
N ARG A 38 -3.46 -28.54 0.82
CA ARG A 38 -4.92 -28.74 0.81
C ARG A 38 -5.53 -28.69 2.22
N ARG A 39 -4.83 -29.22 3.22
CA ARG A 39 -5.31 -29.26 4.60
C ARG A 39 -5.14 -27.92 5.31
N ALA A 40 -3.97 -27.29 5.19
CA ALA A 40 -3.65 -25.98 5.74
C ALA A 40 -4.49 -24.85 5.10
N GLY A 41 -4.76 -24.95 3.80
CA GLY A 41 -5.51 -23.94 3.04
C GLY A 41 -6.92 -23.67 3.59
N ARG A 42 -7.54 -24.64 4.27
CA ARG A 42 -8.88 -24.45 4.89
C ARG A 42 -8.90 -23.40 6.01
N HIS A 43 -7.79 -23.20 6.71
CA HIS A 43 -7.68 -22.22 7.80
C HIS A 43 -6.99 -20.92 7.38
N LEU A 44 -6.07 -21.00 6.41
CA LEU A 44 -5.29 -19.86 5.94
C LEU A 44 -6.07 -18.97 4.94
N LEU A 45 -7.01 -19.52 4.18
CA LEU A 45 -7.70 -18.81 3.09
C LEU A 45 -9.13 -18.37 3.43
N ARG A 46 -9.54 -18.41 4.71
CA ARG A 46 -10.84 -17.87 5.10
C ARG A 46 -10.77 -16.34 4.98
N PRO A 47 -11.54 -15.70 4.08
CA PRO A 47 -11.61 -14.26 4.01
C PRO A 47 -12.01 -13.76 5.40
N GLY A 48 -11.21 -12.88 5.99
CA GLY A 48 -11.59 -12.26 7.25
C GLY A 48 -12.96 -11.61 7.10
N ASP A 49 -13.82 -11.81 8.10
CA ASP A 49 -14.98 -10.95 8.32
C ASP A 49 -14.44 -9.52 8.26
N ARG A 50 -14.70 -8.84 7.14
CA ARG A 50 -14.50 -7.40 7.07
C ARG A 50 -15.56 -6.86 8.01
N GLY A 51 -15.19 -6.62 9.27
CA GLY A 51 -15.99 -5.78 10.14
C GLY A 51 -16.29 -4.51 9.34
N ASP A 52 -17.58 -4.21 9.20
CA ASP A 52 -18.11 -3.05 8.48
C ASP A 52 -17.14 -1.87 8.66
N GLU A 53 -16.42 -1.54 7.58
CA GLU A 53 -15.65 -0.30 7.53
C GLU A 53 -16.69 0.79 7.76
N THR A 54 -16.61 1.47 8.91
CA THR A 54 -17.44 2.62 9.20
C THR A 54 -17.16 3.64 8.11
N ALA A 55 -18.02 3.65 7.09
CA ALA A 55 -17.92 4.54 5.95
C ALA A 55 -17.85 5.95 6.52
N ILE A 56 -16.70 6.61 6.34
CA ILE A 56 -16.53 7.98 6.77
C ILE A 56 -17.43 8.80 5.85
N ASP A 57 -18.61 9.16 6.34
CA ASP A 57 -19.52 10.01 5.60
C ASP A 57 -18.80 11.33 5.29
N PRO A 58 -18.83 11.79 4.02
CA PRO A 58 -18.18 13.02 3.67
C PRO A 58 -18.77 14.15 4.51
N PRO A 59 -17.94 15.05 5.06
CA PRO A 59 -18.44 16.17 5.85
C PRO A 59 -19.47 16.94 5.02
N SER A 60 -20.59 17.31 5.66
CA SER A 60 -21.65 18.05 4.99
C SER A 60 -21.06 19.29 4.30
N ARG A 61 -21.44 19.52 3.04
CA ARG A 61 -21.01 20.73 2.30
C ARG A 61 -21.52 21.93 3.09
N GLN A 62 -20.63 22.62 3.79
CA GLN A 62 -20.94 23.93 4.36
C GLN A 62 -21.49 24.78 3.22
N VAL A 63 -22.77 25.10 3.29
CA VAL A 63 -23.50 25.78 2.23
C VAL A 63 -22.77 27.08 1.95
N ASP A 64 -22.16 27.17 0.77
CA ASP A 64 -21.43 28.31 0.24
C ASP A 64 -22.28 29.59 0.36
N GLY A 65 -22.19 30.35 1.46
CA GLY A 65 -22.92 31.62 1.62
C GLY A 65 -22.65 32.58 0.44
N TYR A 66 -21.45 32.50 -0.12
CA TYR A 66 -21.00 33.21 -1.32
C TYR A 66 -21.70 32.74 -2.61
N ALA A 67 -22.12 31.47 -2.71
CA ALA A 67 -22.80 30.94 -3.90
C ALA A 67 -24.22 31.49 -4.06
N ARG A 68 -24.84 31.99 -2.97
CA ARG A 68 -26.20 32.57 -3.01
C ARG A 68 -26.27 33.83 -3.88
N TRP A 69 -25.20 34.63 -3.90
CA TRP A 69 -25.12 35.87 -4.68
C TRP A 69 -24.58 35.68 -6.10
N LEU A 70 -23.93 34.54 -6.38
CA LEU A 70 -23.37 34.21 -7.69
C LEU A 70 -24.35 34.35 -8.87
N PRO A 71 -25.63 33.92 -8.80
CA PRO A 71 -26.57 34.11 -9.92
C PRO A 71 -26.84 35.59 -10.22
N VAL A 72 -26.90 36.44 -9.19
CA VAL A 72 -27.07 37.90 -9.35
C VAL A 72 -25.81 38.53 -9.94
N LEU A 73 -24.65 38.19 -9.38
CA LEU A 73 -23.35 38.70 -9.83
C LEU A 73 -23.03 38.31 -11.28
N ARG A 74 -23.56 37.17 -11.76
CA ARG A 74 -23.39 36.72 -13.15
C ARG A 74 -24.10 37.60 -14.18
N VAL A 75 -25.18 38.28 -13.80
CA VAL A 75 -25.91 39.22 -14.67
C VAL A 75 -25.16 40.56 -14.79
N LEU A 76 -24.37 40.90 -13.79
CA LEU A 76 -23.72 42.20 -13.64
C LEU A 76 -22.88 42.64 -14.86
N PRO A 77 -22.01 41.80 -15.48
CA PRO A 77 -21.24 42.22 -16.65
C PRO A 77 -22.11 42.55 -17.87
N TRP A 78 -23.22 41.83 -18.04
CA TRP A 78 -24.18 42.10 -19.12
C TRP A 78 -24.94 43.40 -18.88
N ALA A 79 -25.36 43.63 -17.63
CA ALA A 79 -25.97 44.88 -17.23
C ALA A 79 -25.02 46.07 -17.44
N LEU A 80 -23.74 45.93 -17.09
CA LEU A 80 -22.72 46.95 -17.33
C LEU A 80 -22.46 47.19 -18.82
N GLY A 81 -22.44 46.14 -19.65
CA GLY A 81 -22.35 46.27 -21.10
C GLY A 81 -23.54 47.04 -21.70
N ALA A 82 -24.76 46.75 -21.23
CA ALA A 82 -25.95 47.49 -21.62
C ALA A 82 -25.89 48.95 -21.15
N LEU A 83 -25.48 49.20 -19.90
CA LEU A 83 -25.33 50.54 -19.34
C LEU A 83 -24.28 51.35 -20.11
N PHE A 84 -23.17 50.72 -20.49
CA PHE A 84 -22.15 51.32 -21.32
C PHE A 84 -22.72 51.73 -22.69
N ALA A 85 -23.50 50.86 -23.35
CA ALA A 85 -24.15 51.20 -24.61
C ALA A 85 -25.14 52.37 -24.47
N VAL A 86 -25.97 52.35 -23.42
CA VAL A 86 -26.92 53.44 -23.11
C VAL A 86 -26.20 54.76 -22.84
N SER A 87 -25.02 54.74 -22.20
CA SER A 87 -24.22 55.94 -21.91
C SER A 87 -23.76 56.72 -23.16
N PHE A 88 -23.84 56.13 -24.36
CA PHE A 88 -23.60 56.88 -25.61
C PHE A 88 -24.82 57.68 -26.07
N VAL A 89 -26.02 57.23 -25.70
CA VAL A 89 -27.28 57.87 -26.07
C VAL A 89 -27.68 58.87 -24.99
N TRP A 90 -27.47 58.53 -23.72
CA TRP A 90 -27.91 59.35 -22.59
C TRP A 90 -27.04 59.11 -21.35
N ASP A 91 -26.41 60.18 -20.84
CA ASP A 91 -25.60 60.17 -19.61
C ASP A 91 -25.72 61.50 -18.85
N PHE A 92 -26.94 61.78 -18.38
CA PHE A 92 -27.29 62.93 -17.53
C PHE A 92 -26.71 64.31 -17.96
N PRO A 93 -26.91 64.73 -19.22
CA PRO A 93 -26.38 66.02 -19.70
C PRO A 93 -27.00 67.19 -18.92
N GLY A 94 -26.17 68.07 -18.35
CA GLY A 94 -26.60 69.27 -17.63
C GLY A 94 -27.32 69.04 -16.30
N VAL A 95 -27.34 67.80 -15.77
CA VAL A 95 -27.97 67.49 -14.49
C VAL A 95 -26.95 67.67 -13.37
N THR A 96 -27.25 68.53 -12.39
CA THR A 96 -26.43 68.73 -11.20
C THR A 96 -27.20 68.36 -9.94
N VAL A 97 -26.58 67.63 -9.02
CA VAL A 97 -27.16 67.33 -7.70
C VAL A 97 -26.35 68.03 -6.63
N THR A 98 -27.05 68.69 -5.71
CA THR A 98 -26.46 69.33 -4.53
C THR A 98 -26.44 68.33 -3.36
N VAL A 99 -25.25 67.90 -2.95
CA VAL A 99 -25.05 67.02 -1.79
C VAL A 99 -24.22 67.77 -0.74
N VAL A 100 -24.78 68.01 0.44
CA VAL A 100 -24.11 68.67 1.58
C VAL A 100 -23.44 70.00 1.15
N GLY A 101 -24.15 70.83 0.38
CA GLY A 101 -23.67 72.14 -0.08
C GLY A 101 -22.72 72.13 -1.28
N TYR A 102 -22.34 70.96 -1.81
CA TYR A 102 -21.51 70.83 -3.02
C TYR A 102 -22.36 70.44 -4.24
N THR A 103 -22.18 71.15 -5.36
CA THR A 103 -22.81 70.82 -6.65
C THR A 103 -21.96 69.82 -7.41
N VAL A 104 -22.50 68.62 -7.63
CA VAL A 104 -21.83 67.58 -8.42
C VAL A 104 -22.58 67.39 -9.75
N PRO A 105 -21.92 67.58 -10.91
CA PRO A 105 -22.52 67.26 -12.20
C PRO A 105 -22.58 65.75 -12.41
N LEU A 106 -23.74 65.22 -12.83
CA LEU A 106 -23.94 63.79 -13.12
C LEU A 106 -23.46 63.35 -14.51
N GLU A 107 -22.91 64.28 -15.28
CA GLU A 107 -22.39 63.99 -16.60
C GLU A 107 -21.34 62.88 -16.55
N ASN A 108 -21.41 61.96 -17.52
CA ASN A 108 -20.51 60.83 -17.69
C ASN A 108 -20.55 59.78 -16.56
N LEU A 109 -21.46 59.88 -15.60
CA LEU A 109 -21.54 58.94 -14.47
C LEU A 109 -21.73 57.50 -14.97
N LEU A 110 -22.66 57.28 -15.90
CA LEU A 110 -22.96 55.95 -16.42
C LEU A 110 -21.76 55.39 -17.18
N ARG A 111 -21.09 56.21 -17.98
CA ARG A 111 -19.89 55.80 -18.72
C ARG A 111 -18.75 55.43 -17.79
N PHE A 112 -18.41 56.26 -16.80
CA PHE A 112 -17.31 55.98 -15.86
C PHE A 112 -17.56 54.73 -15.03
N THR A 113 -18.78 54.55 -14.51
CA THR A 113 -19.16 53.36 -13.73
C THR A 113 -19.22 52.09 -14.57
N ALA A 114 -19.78 52.16 -15.78
CA ALA A 114 -19.86 51.01 -16.68
C ALA A 114 -18.49 50.57 -17.20
N VAL A 115 -17.64 51.50 -17.66
CA VAL A 115 -16.28 51.19 -18.13
C VAL A 115 -15.44 50.61 -17.00
N SER A 116 -15.44 51.24 -15.83
CA SER A 116 -14.66 50.76 -14.69
C SER A 116 -15.13 49.39 -14.20
N GLY A 117 -16.44 49.14 -14.19
CA GLY A 117 -17.02 47.83 -13.91
C GLY A 117 -16.63 46.76 -14.94
N LEU A 118 -16.69 47.08 -16.24
CA LEU A 118 -16.28 46.15 -17.31
C LEU A 118 -14.79 45.85 -17.28
N VAL A 119 -13.96 46.86 -17.02
CA VAL A 119 -12.50 46.68 -16.83
C VAL A 119 -12.22 45.82 -15.61
N GLY A 120 -12.90 46.05 -14.48
CA GLY A 120 -12.78 45.23 -13.27
C GLY A 120 -13.20 43.76 -13.50
N PHE A 121 -14.24 43.52 -14.29
CA PHE A 121 -14.62 42.18 -14.72
C PHE A 121 -13.57 41.55 -15.65
N GLY A 122 -13.17 42.27 -16.70
CA GLY A 122 -12.30 41.77 -17.75
C GLY A 122 -10.89 41.46 -17.26
N THR A 123 -10.34 42.32 -16.41
CA THR A 123 -9.01 42.12 -15.81
C THR A 123 -8.99 40.88 -14.92
N ASN A 124 -10.02 40.69 -14.08
CA ASN A 124 -10.06 39.52 -13.22
C ASN A 124 -10.39 38.22 -13.99
N TRP A 125 -11.23 38.30 -15.02
CA TRP A 125 -11.44 37.18 -15.94
C TRP A 125 -10.14 36.78 -16.64
N LEU A 126 -9.34 37.75 -17.07
CA LEU A 126 -8.05 37.51 -17.70
C LEU A 126 -7.06 36.87 -16.71
N ALA A 127 -6.94 37.42 -15.50
CA ALA A 127 -6.06 36.89 -14.46
C ALA A 127 -6.39 35.43 -14.12
N ILE A 128 -7.67 35.12 -13.90
CA ILE A 128 -8.12 33.75 -13.64
C ILE A 128 -7.85 32.84 -14.85
N THR A 129 -8.04 33.35 -16.07
CA THR A 129 -7.75 32.58 -17.29
C THR A 129 -6.25 32.27 -17.41
N MET A 130 -5.38 33.24 -17.09
CA MET A 130 -3.92 33.09 -17.09
C MET A 130 -3.40 32.13 -16.02
N LEU A 131 -4.15 31.86 -14.94
CA LEU A 131 -3.76 30.84 -13.97
C LEU A 131 -3.80 29.43 -14.58
N PHE A 132 -4.79 29.13 -15.44
CA PHE A 132 -5.05 27.77 -15.94
C PHE A 132 -4.72 27.55 -17.42
N ARG A 133 -4.62 28.62 -18.22
CA ARG A 133 -4.34 28.57 -19.66
C ARG A 133 -3.27 29.59 -20.04
N PRO A 134 -2.46 29.34 -21.08
CA PRO A 134 -2.41 28.12 -21.90
C PRO A 134 -1.71 26.95 -21.18
N ARG A 135 -2.05 25.72 -21.57
CA ARG A 135 -1.49 24.50 -20.97
C ARG A 135 -0.03 24.30 -21.32
N GLU A 136 0.31 24.58 -22.58
CA GLU A 136 1.66 24.54 -23.10
C GLU A 136 2.23 25.96 -23.20
N PRO A 137 3.56 26.12 -23.05
CA PRO A 137 4.21 27.42 -23.18
C PRO A 137 3.99 27.97 -24.59
N ARG A 138 3.50 29.22 -24.67
CA ARG A 138 3.37 29.97 -25.92
C ARG A 138 4.35 31.13 -25.94
N PRO A 139 4.86 31.52 -27.12
CA PRO A 139 5.93 32.52 -27.24
C PRO A 139 5.57 33.93 -26.73
N LEU A 140 4.28 34.31 -26.73
CA LEU A 140 3.85 35.66 -26.34
C LEU A 140 3.22 35.76 -24.94
N VAL A 141 2.44 34.75 -24.55
CA VAL A 141 1.67 34.75 -23.30
C VAL A 141 2.26 33.85 -22.21
N GLY A 142 3.36 33.14 -22.52
CA GLY A 142 3.96 32.15 -21.64
C GLY A 142 3.05 30.93 -21.44
N GLN A 143 3.21 30.28 -20.29
CA GLN A 143 2.39 29.16 -19.82
C GLN A 143 1.54 29.62 -18.63
N GLY A 144 0.35 29.05 -18.44
CA GLY A 144 -0.44 29.35 -17.25
C GLY A 144 0.28 28.95 -15.95
N LEU A 145 0.07 29.69 -14.87
CA LEU A 145 0.81 29.53 -13.61
C LEU A 145 0.67 28.12 -13.00
N VAL A 146 -0.54 27.56 -12.99
CA VAL A 146 -0.83 26.24 -12.41
C VAL A 146 -0.17 25.12 -13.25
N PRO A 147 -0.36 25.06 -14.59
CA PRO A 147 0.40 24.13 -15.42
C PRO A 147 1.93 24.27 -15.29
N ALA A 148 2.45 25.49 -15.16
CA ALA A 148 3.89 25.73 -15.05
C ALA A 148 4.51 25.17 -13.76
N GLN A 149 3.76 25.13 -12.65
CA GLN A 149 4.25 24.63 -11.35
C GLN A 149 3.89 23.17 -11.05
N ARG A 150 3.25 22.47 -12.00
CA ARG A 150 2.68 21.13 -11.80
C ARG A 150 3.66 20.10 -11.21
N GLU A 151 4.88 20.01 -11.75
CA GLU A 151 5.88 19.02 -11.32
C GLU A 151 6.33 19.31 -9.88
N ARG A 152 6.51 20.59 -9.56
CA ARG A 152 6.85 21.03 -8.22
C ARG A 152 5.71 20.72 -7.24
N VAL A 153 4.46 20.95 -7.62
CA VAL A 153 3.29 20.63 -6.79
C VAL A 153 3.17 19.11 -6.59
N ALA A 154 3.34 18.32 -7.65
CA ALA A 154 3.31 16.86 -7.59
C ALA A 154 4.41 16.31 -6.67
N TYR A 155 5.65 16.79 -6.82
CA TYR A 155 6.76 16.43 -5.94
C TYR A 155 6.47 16.76 -4.47
N ARG A 156 5.98 17.97 -4.19
CA ARG A 156 5.66 18.40 -2.81
C ARG A 156 4.50 17.62 -2.21
N LEU A 157 3.49 17.28 -3.02
CA LEU A 157 2.38 16.44 -2.59
C LEU A 157 2.87 15.02 -2.28
N ALA A 158 3.65 14.42 -3.18
CA ALA A 158 4.23 13.09 -2.95
C ALA A 158 5.10 13.06 -1.69
N GLN A 159 5.93 14.08 -1.49
CA GLN A 159 6.76 14.23 -0.31
C GLN A 159 5.90 14.34 0.97
N ALA A 160 4.90 15.22 1.00
CA ALA A 160 4.01 15.35 2.16
C ALA A 160 3.25 14.05 2.47
N VAL A 161 2.77 13.34 1.44
CA VAL A 161 2.06 12.06 1.61
C VAL A 161 3.01 10.99 2.15
N SER A 162 4.23 10.88 1.59
CA SER A 162 5.22 9.91 2.03
C SER A 162 5.72 10.19 3.44
N ASP A 163 6.04 11.45 3.75
CA ASP A 163 6.66 11.82 5.02
C ASP A 163 5.63 11.85 6.16
N GLU A 164 4.44 12.40 5.93
CA GLU A 164 3.48 12.70 6.99
C GLU A 164 2.31 11.71 7.07
N LEU A 165 1.86 11.13 5.94
CA LEU A 165 0.64 10.31 5.90
C LEU A 165 0.91 8.81 5.84
N ILE A 166 1.79 8.36 4.94
CA ILE A 166 2.04 6.95 4.65
C ILE A 166 3.56 6.71 4.66
N ASN A 167 4.11 6.58 5.87
CA ASN A 167 5.51 6.20 6.08
C ASN A 167 5.63 4.83 6.76
N LYS A 168 6.85 4.27 6.72
CA LYS A 168 7.18 2.98 7.35
C LYS A 168 6.80 2.93 8.83
N ARG A 169 6.96 4.05 9.56
CA ARG A 169 6.65 4.13 10.99
C ARG A 169 5.15 3.90 11.23
N ILE A 170 4.29 4.64 10.53
CA ILE A 170 2.82 4.52 10.62
C ILE A 170 2.36 3.12 10.22
N ILE A 171 2.94 2.54 9.17
CA ILE A 171 2.61 1.16 8.73
C ILE A 171 2.97 0.15 9.84
N LYS A 172 4.18 0.22 10.39
CA LYS A 172 4.63 -0.68 11.48
C LYS A 172 3.78 -0.53 12.74
N GLU A 173 3.41 0.70 13.07
CA GLU A 173 2.51 1.03 14.18
C GLU A 173 1.13 0.42 13.95
N LYS A 174 0.55 0.62 12.76
CA LYS A 174 -0.78 0.09 12.44
C LYS A 174 -0.82 -1.44 12.42
N ILE A 175 0.24 -2.10 11.93
CA ILE A 175 0.37 -3.56 11.98
C ILE A 175 0.34 -4.06 13.42
N ARG A 176 0.99 -3.35 14.34
CA ARG A 176 1.01 -3.71 15.77
C ARG A 176 -0.34 -3.51 16.43
N GLU A 177 -1.02 -2.40 16.15
CA GLU A 177 -2.34 -2.08 16.71
C GLU A 177 -3.45 -2.98 16.17
N SER A 178 -3.38 -3.35 14.90
CA SER A 178 -4.45 -4.12 14.23
C SER A 178 -4.64 -5.54 14.76
N GLY A 179 -3.71 -6.06 15.56
CA GLY A 179 -3.72 -7.46 16.00
C GLY A 179 -3.54 -8.46 14.85
N LEU A 180 -3.12 -8.00 13.65
CA LEU A 180 -2.93 -8.86 12.48
C LEU A 180 -1.97 -10.01 12.79
N VAL A 181 -0.86 -9.74 13.47
CA VAL A 181 0.14 -10.77 13.80
C VAL A 181 -0.48 -11.88 14.63
N THR A 182 -1.23 -11.52 15.67
CA THR A 182 -1.95 -12.45 16.55
C THR A 182 -2.97 -13.27 15.77
N GLN A 183 -3.73 -12.63 14.88
CA GLN A 183 -4.72 -13.31 14.03
C GLN A 183 -4.06 -14.34 13.08
N TYR A 184 -2.91 -14.00 12.47
CA TYR A 184 -2.18 -14.90 11.59
C TYR A 184 -1.46 -16.02 12.37
N ARG A 185 -0.94 -15.73 13.56
CA ARG A 185 -0.39 -16.72 14.49
C ARG A 185 -1.43 -17.80 14.79
N ASP A 186 -2.64 -17.39 15.19
CA ASP A 186 -3.72 -18.33 15.53
C ASP A 186 -4.11 -19.20 14.35
N ARG A 187 -4.21 -18.62 13.15
CA ARG A 187 -4.45 -19.38 11.91
C ARG A 187 -3.34 -20.37 11.61
N LEU A 188 -2.08 -19.99 11.81
CA LEU A 188 -0.93 -20.88 11.57
C LEU A 188 -0.87 -22.03 12.58
N VAL A 189 -1.11 -21.75 13.85
CA VAL A 189 -1.18 -22.77 14.91
C VAL A 189 -2.32 -23.75 14.63
N ALA A 190 -3.51 -23.23 14.30
CA ALA A 190 -4.65 -24.07 13.94
C ALA A 190 -4.38 -24.91 12.68
N ALA A 191 -3.81 -24.31 11.63
CA ALA A 191 -3.46 -25.02 10.41
C ALA A 191 -2.42 -26.12 10.65
N ALA A 192 -1.40 -25.84 11.47
CA ALA A 192 -0.39 -26.81 11.83
C ALA A 192 -0.99 -27.98 12.64
N GLY A 193 -1.85 -27.70 13.63
CA GLY A 193 -2.56 -28.74 14.38
C GLY A 193 -3.41 -29.63 13.47
N ASP A 194 -4.15 -29.02 12.54
CA ASP A 194 -5.00 -29.74 11.57
C ASP A 194 -4.19 -30.60 10.58
N VAL A 195 -3.00 -30.15 10.19
CA VAL A 195 -2.09 -30.91 9.31
C VAL A 195 -1.46 -32.08 10.08
N MET A 196 -1.05 -31.85 11.33
CA MET A 196 -0.39 -32.87 12.15
C MET A 196 -1.33 -33.95 12.66
N THR A 197 -2.64 -33.70 12.73
CA THR A 197 -3.67 -34.68 13.11
C THR A 197 -4.26 -35.43 11.91
N ASP A 198 -3.93 -35.03 10.68
CA ASP A 198 -4.46 -35.66 9.47
C ASP A 198 -3.76 -36.99 9.18
N GLU A 199 -4.51 -38.09 9.26
CA GLU A 199 -3.99 -39.45 9.03
C GLU A 199 -3.33 -39.62 7.64
N ALA A 200 -3.85 -38.93 6.62
CA ALA A 200 -3.30 -39.01 5.27
C ALA A 200 -1.98 -38.25 5.14
N VAL A 201 -1.72 -37.26 6.00
CA VAL A 201 -0.43 -36.56 6.12
C VAL A 201 0.54 -37.40 6.96
N ARG A 202 0.10 -37.93 8.11
CA ARG A 202 0.92 -38.78 8.99
C ARG A 202 1.49 -39.99 8.25
N SER A 203 0.63 -40.72 7.54
CA SER A 203 1.04 -41.87 6.73
C SER A 203 2.08 -41.51 5.66
N GLU A 204 1.95 -40.34 5.04
CA GLU A 204 2.91 -39.86 4.03
C GLU A 204 4.24 -39.43 4.65
N ILE A 205 4.22 -38.80 5.83
CA ILE A 205 5.43 -38.47 6.61
C ILE A 205 6.16 -39.76 6.98
N LYS A 206 5.45 -40.78 7.49
CA LYS A 206 6.02 -42.09 7.83
C LYS A 206 6.60 -42.79 6.59
N ALA A 207 5.90 -42.75 5.46
CA ALA A 207 6.39 -43.33 4.21
C ALA A 207 7.68 -42.66 3.72
N LEU A 208 7.73 -41.32 3.79
CA LEU A 208 8.93 -40.53 3.45
C LEU A 208 10.09 -40.85 4.38
N LEU A 209 9.85 -40.86 5.70
CA LEU A 209 10.88 -41.13 6.68
C LEU A 209 11.43 -42.56 6.53
N ARG A 210 10.54 -43.55 6.38
CA ARG A 210 10.90 -44.95 6.12
C ARG A 210 11.82 -45.07 4.91
N LYS A 211 11.46 -44.39 3.82
CA LYS A 211 12.26 -44.39 2.61
C LYS A 211 13.63 -43.73 2.83
N ILE A 212 13.67 -42.53 3.39
CA ILE A 212 14.91 -41.79 3.64
C ILE A 212 15.87 -42.59 4.53
N LEU A 213 15.37 -43.15 5.64
CA LEU A 213 16.20 -43.97 6.53
C LEU A 213 16.70 -45.22 5.81
N ARG A 214 15.86 -45.88 5.00
CA ARG A 214 16.27 -47.06 4.24
C ARG A 214 17.38 -46.71 3.25
N ASP A 215 17.22 -45.66 2.47
CA ASP A 215 18.20 -45.24 1.46
C ASP A 215 19.54 -44.87 2.11
N ILE A 216 19.51 -44.08 3.20
CA ILE A 216 20.71 -43.70 3.95
C ILE A 216 21.39 -44.93 4.56
N LEU A 217 20.65 -45.82 5.22
CA LEU A 217 21.22 -47.00 5.87
C LEU A 217 21.64 -48.09 4.88
N SER A 218 21.11 -48.08 3.66
CA SER A 218 21.53 -48.95 2.55
C SER A 218 22.78 -48.42 1.82
N THR A 219 23.21 -47.19 2.10
CA THR A 219 24.39 -46.60 1.46
C THR A 219 25.67 -47.26 1.99
N PRO A 220 26.57 -47.81 1.14
CA PRO A 220 27.75 -48.56 1.58
C PRO A 220 28.67 -47.77 2.51
N SER A 221 28.93 -46.51 2.19
CA SER A 221 29.80 -45.63 3.00
C SER A 221 29.23 -45.36 4.40
N VAL A 222 27.91 -45.31 4.53
CA VAL A 222 27.23 -45.15 5.83
C VAL A 222 27.32 -46.44 6.63
N GLN A 223 27.14 -47.60 5.99
CA GLN A 223 27.30 -48.90 6.65
C GLN A 223 28.72 -49.11 7.17
N GLU A 224 29.74 -48.82 6.36
CA GLU A 224 31.15 -48.88 6.78
C GLU A 224 31.42 -47.94 7.96
N ARG A 225 30.86 -46.72 7.93
CA ARG A 225 30.95 -45.77 9.04
C ARG A 225 30.31 -46.31 10.31
N ILE A 226 29.13 -46.91 10.20
CA ILE A 226 28.40 -47.51 11.34
C ILE A 226 29.21 -48.68 11.90
N VAL A 227 29.77 -49.54 11.05
CA VAL A 227 30.63 -50.66 11.49
C VAL A 227 31.86 -50.13 12.22
N ALA A 228 32.57 -49.16 11.65
CA ALA A 228 33.77 -48.57 12.24
C ALA A 228 33.47 -47.92 13.60
N LEU A 229 32.40 -47.12 13.68
CA LEU A 229 31.95 -46.51 14.93
C LEU A 229 31.56 -47.55 15.97
N THR A 230 30.82 -48.59 15.57
CA THR A 230 30.37 -49.63 16.51
C THR A 230 31.56 -50.43 17.04
N ALA A 231 32.52 -50.80 16.17
CA ALA A 231 33.74 -51.48 16.58
C ALA A 231 34.54 -50.63 17.59
N GLN A 232 34.66 -49.32 17.32
CA GLN A 232 35.33 -48.37 18.22
C GLN A 232 34.58 -48.17 19.55
N GLN A 233 33.24 -48.06 19.52
CA GLN A 233 32.42 -47.86 20.72
C GLN A 233 32.49 -49.07 21.65
N VAL A 234 32.48 -50.27 21.06
CA VAL A 234 32.63 -51.54 21.76
C VAL A 234 34.01 -51.64 22.40
N GLU A 235 35.07 -51.13 21.77
CA GLU A 235 36.41 -51.05 22.34
C GLU A 235 36.49 -50.06 23.52
N ALA A 236 35.88 -48.89 23.38
CA ALA A 236 35.87 -47.86 24.42
C ALA A 236 35.06 -48.25 25.67
N HIS A 237 34.06 -49.13 25.53
CA HIS A 237 33.18 -49.59 26.61
C HIS A 237 33.43 -51.06 27.02
N ALA A 238 34.48 -51.70 26.51
CA ALA A 238 34.91 -53.02 26.97
C ALA A 238 35.45 -52.90 28.40
N SER A 239 34.53 -52.96 29.37
CA SER A 239 34.84 -52.84 30.79
C SER A 239 35.86 -53.89 31.25
N ASP A 240 36.64 -53.58 32.29
CA ASP A 240 37.64 -54.46 32.92
C ASP A 240 37.04 -55.65 33.71
N GLY A 241 35.89 -56.16 33.26
CA GLY A 241 35.24 -57.37 33.77
C GLY A 241 35.49 -58.60 32.88
N LEU A 242 35.08 -59.77 33.37
CA LEU A 242 35.15 -61.07 32.68
C LEU A 242 34.55 -61.05 31.26
N SER A 243 33.49 -60.28 31.03
CA SER A 243 32.86 -60.11 29.71
C SER A 243 33.70 -59.28 28.74
N GLY A 244 34.37 -58.23 29.21
CA GLY A 244 35.28 -57.43 28.40
C GLY A 244 36.58 -58.17 28.06
N LEU A 245 37.06 -59.06 28.92
CA LEU A 245 38.16 -59.98 28.62
C LEU A 245 37.76 -61.02 27.56
N ALA A 246 36.55 -61.60 27.68
CA ALA A 246 36.04 -62.53 26.67
C ALA A 246 35.85 -61.87 25.30
N LEU A 247 35.33 -60.63 25.28
CA LEU A 247 35.13 -59.87 24.05
C LEU A 247 36.45 -59.47 23.40
N ARG A 248 37.43 -59.02 24.19
CA ARG A 248 38.80 -58.75 23.71
C ARG A 248 39.48 -60.00 23.18
N ALA A 249 39.35 -61.15 23.84
CA ALA A 249 39.89 -62.42 23.38
C ALA A 249 39.23 -62.89 22.08
N TYR A 250 37.89 -62.81 21.99
CA TYR A 250 37.15 -63.15 20.78
C TYR A 250 37.58 -62.29 19.59
N ARG A 251 37.76 -60.98 19.80
CA ARG A 251 38.28 -60.06 18.78
C ARG A 251 39.73 -60.37 18.40
N PHE A 252 40.60 -60.68 19.36
CA PHE A 252 42.03 -60.93 19.12
C PHE A 252 42.28 -62.23 18.33
N PHE A 253 41.48 -63.26 18.59
CA PHE A 253 41.61 -64.55 17.90
C PHE A 253 40.69 -64.70 16.68
N GLY A 254 39.72 -63.79 16.48
CA GLY A 254 38.69 -63.86 15.45
C GLY A 254 38.29 -62.50 14.88
N GLU A 255 39.27 -61.65 14.57
CA GLU A 255 39.04 -60.28 14.08
C GLU A 255 38.20 -60.26 12.79
N GLU A 256 38.52 -61.17 11.85
CA GLU A 256 37.76 -61.34 10.60
C GLU A 256 36.30 -61.76 10.86
N ASP A 257 36.06 -62.69 11.79
CA ASP A 257 34.71 -63.18 12.11
C ASP A 257 33.88 -62.12 12.86
N PHE A 258 34.52 -61.34 13.74
CA PHE A 258 33.87 -60.22 14.43
C PHE A 258 33.44 -59.13 13.45
N HIS A 259 34.33 -58.70 12.56
CA HIS A 259 34.02 -57.69 11.54
C HIS A 259 32.97 -58.20 10.53
N ALA A 260 33.02 -59.48 10.14
CA ALA A 260 32.03 -60.09 9.26
C ALA A 260 30.63 -60.10 9.89
N ARG A 261 30.51 -60.47 11.17
CA ARG A 261 29.22 -60.43 11.89
C ARG A 261 28.68 -59.01 12.09
N LEU A 262 29.57 -58.05 12.36
CA LEU A 262 29.21 -56.63 12.42
C LEU A 262 28.67 -56.14 11.07
N HIS A 263 29.36 -56.46 9.98
CA HIS A 263 28.90 -56.16 8.63
C HIS A 263 27.53 -56.79 8.32
N GLU A 264 27.34 -58.06 8.67
CA GLU A 264 26.07 -58.75 8.45
C GLU A 264 24.92 -58.13 9.26
N THR A 265 25.19 -57.71 10.50
CA THR A 265 24.21 -57.04 11.36
C THR A 265 23.83 -55.67 10.79
N VAL A 266 24.82 -54.89 10.35
CA VAL A 266 24.60 -53.56 9.75
C VAL A 266 23.89 -53.66 8.40
N ARG A 267 24.09 -54.73 7.62
CA ARG A 267 23.33 -54.97 6.38
C ARG A 267 21.85 -55.24 6.60
N ARG A 268 21.45 -55.74 7.77
CA ARG A 268 20.03 -55.99 8.13
C ARG A 268 19.35 -54.78 8.77
N LEU A 269 20.10 -53.75 9.19
CA LEU A 269 19.57 -52.54 9.80
C LEU A 269 18.48 -51.82 8.96
N PRO A 270 18.61 -51.65 7.63
CA PRO A 270 17.61 -50.94 6.81
C PRO A 270 16.22 -51.60 6.80
N THR A 271 16.12 -52.88 7.16
CA THR A 271 14.86 -53.62 7.31
C THR A 271 14.31 -53.57 8.74
N SER A 272 15.15 -53.26 9.74
CA SER A 272 14.77 -53.21 11.15
C SER A 272 14.25 -51.84 11.60
N ILE A 273 14.21 -50.85 10.70
CA ILE A 273 13.74 -49.48 11.00
C ILE A 273 12.22 -49.31 10.96
N ASP A 274 11.48 -50.29 10.43
CA ASP A 274 10.03 -50.15 10.28
C ASP A 274 9.30 -49.91 11.62
N PRO A 275 9.65 -50.59 12.74
CA PRO A 275 9.11 -50.27 14.06
C PRO A 275 9.54 -48.89 14.59
N LEU A 276 10.76 -48.44 14.26
CA LEU A 276 11.26 -47.11 14.66
C LEU A 276 10.47 -45.97 13.99
N VAL A 277 9.97 -46.19 12.77
CA VAL A 277 9.13 -45.21 12.08
C VAL A 277 7.76 -45.07 12.74
N GLU A 278 7.25 -46.10 13.41
CA GLU A 278 5.97 -46.02 14.14
C GLU A 278 6.09 -45.22 15.44
N GLU A 279 7.29 -45.08 16.03
CA GLU A 279 7.52 -44.19 17.19
C GLU A 279 7.36 -42.69 16.85
N VAL A 280 7.17 -42.35 15.57
CA VAL A 280 6.90 -40.99 15.14
C VAL A 280 5.50 -40.52 15.52
N ASP A 281 4.51 -41.42 15.63
CA ASP A 281 3.12 -41.05 15.93
C ASP A 281 2.98 -40.34 17.30
N PRO A 282 3.56 -40.85 18.40
CA PRO A 282 3.58 -40.14 19.69
C PRO A 282 4.27 -38.76 19.64
N LEU A 283 5.25 -38.58 18.75
CA LEU A 283 5.90 -37.29 18.55
C LEU A 283 4.96 -36.32 17.81
N LEU A 284 4.28 -36.80 16.75
CA LEU A 284 3.29 -36.02 16.01
C LEU A 284 2.09 -35.62 16.87
N ASP A 285 1.71 -36.44 17.85
CA ASP A 285 0.64 -36.12 18.81
C ASP A 285 1.00 -34.99 19.78
N ARG A 286 2.28 -34.86 20.13
CA ARG A 286 2.76 -33.85 21.09
C ARG A 286 3.08 -32.51 20.42
N LEU A 287 3.34 -32.51 19.11
CA LEU A 287 3.73 -31.32 18.35
C LEU A 287 2.70 -30.17 18.40
N PRO A 288 1.38 -30.39 18.22
CA PRO A 288 0.40 -29.30 18.29
C PRO A 288 0.42 -28.58 19.63
N THR A 289 0.47 -29.33 20.73
CA THR A 289 0.52 -28.76 22.09
C THR A 289 1.81 -27.98 22.33
N GLU A 290 2.94 -28.47 21.80
CA GLU A 290 4.22 -27.76 21.93
C GLU A 290 4.27 -26.49 21.06
N LEU A 291 3.57 -26.49 19.90
CA LEU A 291 3.42 -25.32 19.05
C LEU A 291 2.52 -24.26 19.73
N GLU A 292 1.43 -24.68 20.38
CA GLU A 292 0.58 -23.79 21.18
C GLU A 292 1.35 -23.16 22.34
N ARG A 293 2.16 -23.95 23.07
CA ARG A 293 3.02 -23.43 24.14
C ARG A 293 4.05 -22.41 23.65
N ARG A 294 4.48 -22.53 22.39
CA ARG A 294 5.47 -21.64 21.76
C ARG A 294 4.82 -20.60 20.84
N SER A 295 3.50 -20.41 20.93
CA SER A 295 2.75 -19.47 20.09
C SER A 295 3.29 -18.03 20.19
N GLU A 296 3.76 -17.60 21.36
CA GLU A 296 4.41 -16.29 21.54
C GLU A 296 5.69 -16.15 20.70
N LYS A 297 6.51 -17.20 20.60
CA LYS A 297 7.72 -17.19 19.74
C LYS A 297 7.34 -17.16 18.26
N VAL A 298 6.26 -17.84 17.89
CA VAL A 298 5.73 -17.77 16.51
C VAL A 298 5.28 -16.34 16.20
N GLU A 299 4.63 -15.66 17.15
CA GLU A 299 4.23 -14.27 17.02
C GLU A 299 5.43 -13.32 16.87
N GLU A 300 6.48 -13.51 17.67
CA GLU A 300 7.71 -12.73 17.58
C GLU A 300 8.39 -12.90 16.20
N LEU A 301 8.48 -14.14 15.72
CA LEU A 301 9.00 -14.45 14.38
C LEU A 301 8.16 -13.80 13.28
N LEU A 302 6.83 -13.92 13.35
CA LEU A 302 5.91 -13.31 12.39
C LEU A 302 6.03 -11.79 12.41
N THR A 303 6.11 -11.18 13.59
CA THR A 303 6.34 -9.75 13.76
C THR A 303 7.65 -9.34 13.09
N GLY A 304 8.74 -10.06 13.36
CA GLY A 304 10.05 -9.78 12.76
C GLY A 304 10.01 -9.88 11.23
N ILE A 305 9.35 -10.89 10.67
CA ILE A 305 9.20 -11.07 9.22
C ILE A 305 8.40 -9.92 8.61
N ILE A 306 7.25 -9.58 9.20
CA ILE A 306 6.37 -8.52 8.67
C ILE A 306 7.06 -7.16 8.76
N LEU A 307 7.69 -6.83 9.89
CA LEU A 307 8.38 -5.56 10.06
C LEU A 307 9.58 -5.43 9.10
N ARG A 308 10.32 -6.52 8.86
CA ARG A 308 11.42 -6.55 7.88
C ARG A 308 10.90 -6.39 6.46
N LEU A 309 9.76 -6.98 6.12
CA LEU A 309 9.12 -6.79 4.82
C LEU A 309 8.78 -5.30 4.61
N VAL A 310 8.19 -4.65 5.61
CA VAL A 310 7.91 -3.20 5.57
C VAL A 310 9.20 -2.38 5.38
N ASP A 311 10.33 -2.80 5.95
CA ASP A 311 11.61 -2.11 5.74
C ASP A 311 12.13 -2.22 4.30
N THR A 312 11.89 -3.36 3.64
CA THR A 312 12.25 -3.57 2.23
C THR A 312 11.34 -2.83 1.24
N LEU A 313 10.14 -2.42 1.66
CA LEU A 313 9.23 -1.66 0.81
C LEU A 313 9.70 -0.20 0.72
N ASP A 314 9.99 0.25 -0.50
CA ASP A 314 10.24 1.66 -0.78
C ASP A 314 8.92 2.39 -1.06
N VAL A 315 8.24 2.74 0.05
CA VAL A 315 6.95 3.42 0.03
C VAL A 315 7.07 4.82 -0.58
N GLU A 316 8.20 5.50 -0.36
CA GLU A 316 8.43 6.86 -0.86
C GLU A 316 8.47 6.86 -2.39
N THR A 317 9.31 6.01 -2.98
CA THR A 317 9.41 5.88 -4.45
C THR A 317 8.08 5.40 -5.04
N MET A 318 7.38 4.46 -4.39
CA MET A 318 6.07 3.99 -4.84
C MET A 318 5.02 5.11 -4.88
N ILE A 319 4.98 5.97 -3.86
CA ILE A 319 4.06 7.12 -3.82
C ILE A 319 4.46 8.15 -4.86
N TYR A 320 5.75 8.43 -5.00
CA TYR A 320 6.27 9.37 -6.00
C TYR A 320 5.88 8.95 -7.43
N ASP A 321 6.12 7.69 -7.78
CA ASP A 321 5.77 7.13 -9.09
C ASP A 321 4.26 7.11 -9.31
N ASN A 322 3.46 6.78 -8.28
CA ASN A 322 2.01 6.85 -8.37
C ASN A 322 1.51 8.28 -8.57
N VAL A 323 2.04 9.27 -7.84
CA VAL A 323 1.67 10.69 -7.98
C VAL A 323 2.09 11.22 -9.34
N ARG A 324 3.24 10.78 -9.87
CA ARG A 324 3.68 11.09 -11.23
C ARG A 324 2.80 10.42 -12.30
N ALA A 325 2.25 9.24 -11.99
CA ALA A 325 1.30 8.53 -12.86
C ALA A 325 -0.08 9.18 -12.91
N TYR A 326 -0.43 10.09 -11.97
CA TYR A 326 -1.56 10.99 -12.15
C TYR A 326 -1.25 11.95 -13.30
N ASP A 327 -1.84 11.65 -14.47
CA ASP A 327 -1.68 12.42 -15.70
C ASP A 327 -2.02 13.91 -15.51
N GLU A 328 -1.41 14.79 -16.32
CA GLU A 328 -1.58 16.26 -16.32
C GLU A 328 -3.04 16.70 -16.15
N ARG A 329 -3.95 15.94 -16.77
CA ARG A 329 -5.39 16.18 -16.77
C ARG A 329 -6.05 15.93 -15.43
N GLN A 330 -5.57 15.00 -14.63
CA GLN A 330 -6.21 14.62 -13.37
C GLN A 330 -5.92 15.65 -12.27
N LEU A 331 -4.67 16.10 -12.15
CA LEU A 331 -4.31 17.19 -11.24
C LEU A 331 -5.02 18.50 -11.61
N GLU A 332 -5.10 18.80 -12.92
CA GLU A 332 -5.90 19.94 -13.41
C GLU A 332 -7.39 19.77 -13.04
N MET A 333 -7.97 18.59 -13.23
CA MET A 333 -9.38 18.34 -12.91
C MET A 333 -9.67 18.47 -11.42
N LEU A 334 -8.78 17.99 -10.54
CA LEU A 334 -8.92 18.13 -9.09
C LEU A 334 -8.91 19.60 -8.69
N LEU A 335 -7.90 20.36 -9.13
CA LEU A 335 -7.78 21.79 -8.84
C LEU A 335 -8.95 22.60 -9.45
N ARG A 336 -9.37 22.26 -10.67
CA ARG A 336 -10.42 23.00 -11.37
C ARG A 336 -11.81 22.73 -10.80
N ARG A 337 -12.11 21.52 -10.31
CA ARG A 337 -13.44 21.20 -9.75
C ARG A 337 -13.71 21.90 -8.43
N THR A 338 -12.70 22.07 -7.59
CA THR A 338 -12.82 22.74 -6.28
C THR A 338 -12.74 24.26 -6.41
N THR A 339 -11.85 24.78 -7.24
CA THR A 339 -11.53 26.23 -7.26
C THR A 339 -12.47 27.05 -8.15
N ASN A 340 -13.04 26.46 -9.21
CA ASN A 340 -13.74 27.24 -10.26
C ASN A 340 -14.99 28.00 -9.75
N LYS A 341 -15.71 27.49 -8.75
CA LYS A 341 -16.85 28.23 -8.16
C LYS A 341 -16.40 29.50 -7.45
N GLN A 342 -15.36 29.39 -6.61
CA GLN A 342 -14.81 30.52 -5.85
C GLN A 342 -14.20 31.57 -6.79
N LEU A 343 -13.44 31.14 -7.80
CA LEU A 343 -12.85 32.06 -8.78
C LEU A 343 -13.92 32.82 -9.57
N ASN A 344 -15.03 32.18 -9.93
CA ASN A 344 -16.13 32.87 -10.60
C ASN A 344 -16.75 33.96 -9.71
N TYR A 345 -16.83 33.74 -8.40
CA TYR A 345 -17.28 34.78 -7.48
C TYR A 345 -16.35 35.99 -7.52
N ILE A 346 -15.03 35.78 -7.40
CA ILE A 346 -14.04 36.87 -7.48
C ILE A 346 -14.17 37.58 -8.84
N LYS A 347 -14.32 36.84 -9.94
CA LYS A 347 -14.48 37.41 -11.31
C LYS A 347 -15.61 38.42 -11.38
N TYR A 348 -16.79 38.05 -10.87
CA TYR A 348 -17.96 38.91 -10.89
C TYR A 348 -17.91 40.01 -9.81
N LEU A 349 -17.26 39.75 -8.66
CA LEU A 349 -17.02 40.75 -7.62
C LEU A 349 -16.10 41.86 -8.14
N GLY A 350 -15.13 41.54 -8.99
CA GLY A 350 -14.29 42.52 -9.69
C GLY A 350 -15.12 43.52 -10.51
N ALA A 351 -16.26 43.09 -11.06
CA ALA A 351 -17.18 43.99 -11.74
C ALA A 351 -17.88 44.95 -10.76
N ALA A 352 -18.34 44.44 -9.61
CA ALA A 352 -18.97 45.26 -8.57
C ALA A 352 -17.99 46.27 -7.96
N LEU A 353 -16.76 45.85 -7.69
CA LEU A 353 -15.71 46.73 -7.19
C LEU A 353 -15.28 47.75 -8.26
N GLY A 354 -15.27 47.36 -9.53
CA GLY A 354 -15.05 48.27 -10.65
C GLY A 354 -16.12 49.36 -10.74
N ILE A 355 -17.40 49.07 -10.44
CA ILE A 355 -18.46 50.08 -10.35
C ILE A 355 -18.14 51.10 -9.25
N VAL A 356 -17.76 50.62 -8.06
CA VAL A 356 -17.33 51.47 -6.93
C VAL A 356 -16.14 52.34 -7.33
N GLY A 357 -15.14 51.76 -7.99
CA GLY A 357 -14.00 52.50 -8.55
C GLY A 357 -14.42 53.55 -9.58
N GLY A 358 -15.42 53.25 -10.41
CA GLY A 358 -15.97 54.21 -11.37
C GLY A 358 -16.65 55.42 -10.72
N PHE A 359 -17.36 55.23 -9.60
CA PHE A 359 -17.87 56.34 -8.80
C PHE A 359 -16.74 57.21 -8.23
N ILE A 360 -15.68 56.59 -7.73
CA ILE A 360 -14.50 57.29 -7.21
C ILE A 360 -13.81 58.09 -8.32
N ILE A 361 -13.65 57.54 -9.52
CA ILE A 361 -13.05 58.25 -10.66
C ILE A 361 -13.93 59.41 -11.12
N TRP A 362 -15.25 59.21 -11.13
CA TRP A 362 -16.21 60.23 -11.57
C TRP A 362 -16.29 61.43 -10.61
N ALA A 363 -16.44 61.19 -9.31
CA ALA A 363 -16.52 62.25 -8.29
C ALA A 363 -15.65 61.91 -7.06
N PRO A 364 -14.34 62.18 -7.09
CA PRO A 364 -13.41 61.67 -6.08
C PRO A 364 -13.75 62.07 -4.64
N ALA A 365 -14.00 63.35 -4.39
CA ALA A 365 -14.22 63.86 -3.04
C ALA A 365 -15.51 63.30 -2.41
N VAL A 366 -16.64 63.39 -3.13
CA VAL A 366 -17.94 62.94 -2.64
C VAL A 366 -17.99 61.42 -2.50
N SER A 367 -17.48 60.69 -3.49
CA SER A 367 -17.45 59.23 -3.45
C SER A 367 -16.57 58.70 -2.33
N LEU A 368 -15.41 59.31 -2.08
CA LEU A 368 -14.54 58.87 -0.98
C LEU A 368 -15.22 59.01 0.38
N VAL A 369 -15.89 60.14 0.63
CA VAL A 369 -16.67 60.35 1.86
C VAL A 369 -17.82 59.35 1.95
N ALA A 370 -18.57 59.15 0.86
CA ALA A 370 -19.71 58.21 0.84
C ALA A 370 -19.29 56.76 1.09
N PHE A 371 -18.23 56.27 0.43
CA PHE A 371 -17.77 54.89 0.62
C PHE A 371 -17.08 54.68 1.97
N THR A 372 -16.36 55.68 2.49
CA THR A 372 -15.73 55.58 3.81
C THR A 372 -16.77 55.53 4.93
N THR A 373 -17.80 56.39 4.84
CA THR A 373 -18.91 56.37 5.81
C THR A 373 -19.72 55.08 5.73
N LEU A 374 -20.04 54.61 4.52
CA LEU A 374 -20.71 53.31 4.32
C LEU A 374 -19.87 52.15 4.86
N GLY A 375 -18.57 52.13 4.60
CA GLY A 375 -17.66 51.09 5.08
C GLY A 375 -17.58 51.03 6.60
N LEU A 376 -17.44 52.18 7.26
CA LEU A 376 -17.46 52.28 8.73
C LEU A 376 -18.80 51.83 9.31
N ALA A 377 -19.92 52.16 8.67
CA ALA A 377 -21.24 51.72 9.11
C ALA A 377 -21.40 50.20 9.01
N VAL A 378 -20.98 49.59 7.89
CA VAL A 378 -21.00 48.13 7.71
C VAL A 378 -20.11 47.45 8.73
N TYR A 379 -18.89 47.97 8.95
CA TYR A 379 -17.97 47.43 9.96
C TYR A 379 -18.57 47.50 11.37
N ALA A 380 -19.18 48.62 11.74
CA ALA A 380 -19.84 48.76 13.04
C ALA A 380 -20.97 47.75 13.22
N VAL A 381 -21.80 47.53 12.19
CA VAL A 381 -22.88 46.53 12.21
C VAL A 381 -22.33 45.12 12.34
N ASP A 382 -21.29 44.78 11.58
CA ASP A 382 -20.66 43.45 11.62
C ASP A 382 -20.04 43.16 12.99
N GLU A 383 -19.32 44.14 13.57
CA GLU A 383 -18.73 44.03 14.90
C GLU A 383 -19.80 43.85 16.00
N ILE A 384 -20.93 44.56 15.89
CA ILE A 384 -22.07 44.39 16.82
C ILE A 384 -22.65 42.97 16.70
N LEU A 385 -22.85 42.47 15.47
CA LEU A 385 -23.38 41.13 15.24
C LEU A 385 -22.42 40.06 15.73
N TYR A 386 -21.12 40.21 15.48
CA TYR A 386 -20.08 39.27 15.92
C TYR A 386 -20.05 39.15 17.45
N ARG A 387 -20.02 40.29 18.15
CA ARG A 387 -20.05 40.31 19.62
C ARG A 387 -21.32 39.64 20.18
N SER A 388 -22.49 39.98 19.62
CA SER A 388 -23.77 39.39 20.06
C SER A 388 -23.86 37.87 19.89
N ARG A 389 -23.11 37.30 18.94
CA ARG A 389 -23.08 35.85 18.69
C ARG A 389 -22.11 35.10 19.62
N THR A 390 -21.11 35.81 20.13
CA THR A 390 -20.09 35.27 21.03
C THR A 390 -20.61 35.22 22.47
N ASP A 391 -21.53 36.11 22.82
CA ASP A 391 -22.22 36.14 24.13
C ASP A 391 -23.34 35.09 24.27
N ALA A 392 -23.74 34.43 23.17
CA ALA A 392 -24.70 33.32 23.19
C ALA A 392 -23.96 31.99 23.49
N ALA A 393 -23.84 31.63 24.76
CA ALA A 393 -23.32 30.34 25.19
C ALA A 393 -24.10 29.16 24.53
N PRO A 394 -23.44 28.05 24.17
CA PRO A 394 -24.15 26.87 23.64
C PRO A 394 -25.08 26.28 24.72
N PRO A 395 -26.26 25.74 24.36
CA PRO A 395 -27.15 25.11 25.32
C PRO A 395 -26.49 23.88 25.98
N PRO A 396 -26.87 23.55 27.23
CA PRO A 396 -26.27 22.48 28.01
C PRO A 396 -26.42 21.09 27.40
#